data_AF-A0A4R1AVA5-F1
#
_entry.id   AF-A0A4R1AVA5-F1
#
_cell.length_a   1.000
_cell.length_b   1.000
_cell.length_c   1.000
_cell.angle_alpha   90.00
_cell.angle_beta   90.00
_cell.angle_gamma   90.00
#
_symmetry.space_group_name_H-M   'P 1'
#
loop_
_entity.id
_entity.type
_entity.pdbx_description
1 polymer ?
#
loop_
_entity_poly.entity_id
_entity_poly.type
_entity_poly.pdbx_seq_one_letter_code
_entity_poly.pdbx_strand_id
1 'polypeptide(L)'
;MIEWIKANKLAALGGISIILASAYFFFEPASEESNVLDQEEEWVMNEDKTNTNTEDAAEEGVVIVDVKGAVNKPGVYEAEAEDRVIDVVNKAGGLKESADETKINFAIRVEDEMVIYVPEIGEEVGQELESGTTAMGGADQKDGRVNINIAGEAELQTLTGIGPAKAAAIIDYREKNGPFQAIEDLKLISGIGEKSFEKLKEQIKVK
;
A
#
# COMPACT_ATOMS: atom_id res chain seq x y z
N MET A 1 24.66 -14.64 -74.47
CA MET A 1 23.76 -14.06 -73.44
C MET A 1 24.49 -13.08 -72.53
N ILE A 2 25.67 -13.43 -72.01
CA ILE A 2 26.47 -12.57 -71.11
C ILE A 2 27.00 -11.28 -71.80
N GLU A 3 27.29 -11.33 -73.11
CA GLU A 3 27.79 -10.16 -73.86
C GLU A 3 26.71 -9.11 -74.19
N TRP A 4 25.42 -9.50 -74.27
CA TRP A 4 24.32 -8.56 -74.52
C TRP A 4 24.00 -7.69 -73.28
N ILE A 5 24.19 -8.27 -72.08
CA ILE A 5 23.89 -7.66 -70.79
C ILE A 5 24.88 -6.53 -70.44
N LYS A 6 26.10 -6.56 -70.97
CA LYS A 6 27.10 -5.50 -70.72
C LYS A 6 26.86 -4.22 -71.53
N ALA A 7 26.23 -4.32 -72.71
CA ALA A 7 25.97 -3.18 -73.58
C ALA A 7 24.70 -2.38 -73.21
N ASN A 8 23.74 -3.00 -72.50
CA ASN A 8 22.41 -2.40 -72.25
C ASN A 8 22.03 -2.42 -70.76
N LYS A 9 22.94 -1.97 -69.89
CA LYS A 9 22.79 -2.01 -68.41
C LYS A 9 21.51 -1.35 -67.88
N LEU A 10 20.99 -0.32 -68.56
CA LEU A 10 19.75 0.38 -68.18
C LEU A 10 18.47 -0.43 -68.47
N ALA A 11 18.44 -1.25 -69.52
CA ALA A 11 17.26 -2.04 -69.88
C ALA A 11 17.06 -3.28 -68.99
N ALA A 12 18.16 -3.87 -68.50
CA ALA A 12 18.10 -5.00 -67.57
C ALA A 12 17.60 -4.60 -66.16
N LEU A 13 17.91 -3.38 -65.71
CA LEU A 13 17.41 -2.82 -64.44
C LEU A 13 15.91 -2.49 -64.51
N GLY A 14 15.43 -1.97 -65.64
CA GLY A 14 14.00 -1.67 -65.84
C GLY A 14 13.10 -2.91 -65.82
N GLY A 15 13.56 -4.05 -66.38
CA GLY A 15 12.80 -5.30 -66.37
C GLY A 15 12.65 -5.92 -64.97
N ILE A 16 13.65 -5.79 -64.11
CA ILE A 16 13.62 -6.33 -62.74
C ILE A 16 12.69 -5.51 -61.83
N SER A 17 12.63 -4.18 -62.00
CA SER A 17 11.66 -3.34 -61.26
C SER A 17 10.21 -3.61 -61.62
N ILE A 18 9.90 -3.95 -62.87
CA ILE A 18 8.52 -4.29 -63.30
C ILE A 18 8.08 -5.63 -62.71
N ILE A 19 8.99 -6.60 -62.59
CA ILE A 19 8.68 -7.91 -61.99
C ILE A 19 8.45 -7.77 -60.47
N LEU A 20 9.25 -6.96 -59.77
CA LEU A 20 9.07 -6.72 -58.33
C LEU A 20 7.78 -5.93 -58.02
N ALA A 21 7.39 -4.96 -58.85
CA ALA A 21 6.11 -4.25 -58.70
C ALA A 21 4.90 -5.16 -58.98
N SER A 22 5.01 -6.09 -59.94
CA SER A 22 3.95 -7.07 -60.22
C SER A 22 3.75 -8.11 -59.11
N ALA A 23 4.82 -8.46 -58.38
CA ALA A 23 4.74 -9.34 -57.22
C ALA A 23 4.13 -8.65 -55.99
N TYR A 24 4.35 -7.33 -55.84
CA TYR A 24 3.75 -6.53 -54.78
C TYR A 24 2.23 -6.38 -54.96
N PHE A 25 1.76 -6.25 -56.21
CA PHE A 25 0.32 -6.13 -56.51
C PHE A 25 -0.44 -7.47 -56.43
N PHE A 26 0.27 -8.60 -56.46
CA PHE A 26 -0.34 -9.95 -56.40
C PHE A 26 -0.37 -10.53 -54.98
N PHE A 27 0.29 -9.88 -54.02
CA PHE A 27 0.24 -10.22 -52.60
C PHE A 27 -0.53 -9.13 -51.84
N GLU A 28 -1.75 -8.88 -52.31
CA GLU A 28 -2.74 -8.08 -51.60
C GLU A 28 -3.62 -9.04 -50.80
N PRO A 29 -3.49 -9.10 -49.46
CA PRO A 29 -4.38 -9.91 -48.64
C PRO A 29 -5.80 -9.33 -48.72
N ALA A 30 -6.69 -10.10 -49.32
CA ALA A 30 -8.11 -9.79 -49.45
C ALA A 30 -8.74 -9.47 -48.09
N SER A 31 -9.45 -8.35 -48.07
CA SER A 31 -10.41 -7.95 -47.06
C SER A 31 -11.49 -9.02 -46.86
N GLU A 32 -11.69 -9.46 -45.62
CA GLU A 32 -13.05 -9.79 -45.15
C GLU A 32 -13.49 -8.72 -44.17
N GLU A 33 -14.43 -7.90 -44.63
CA GLU A 33 -15.31 -7.10 -43.82
C GLU A 33 -16.25 -8.01 -43.01
N SER A 34 -16.38 -7.79 -41.71
CA SER A 34 -17.69 -7.53 -41.11
C SER A 34 -17.57 -7.11 -39.64
N ASN A 35 -17.93 -5.83 -39.39
CA ASN A 35 -18.47 -5.20 -38.18
C ASN A 35 -17.83 -5.58 -36.83
N VAL A 36 -17.23 -4.65 -36.08
CA VAL A 36 -17.90 -3.48 -35.47
C VAL A 36 -16.88 -2.35 -35.25
N LEU A 37 -17.13 -1.18 -35.84
CA LEU A 37 -16.44 0.08 -35.52
C LEU A 37 -17.51 1.09 -35.08
N ASP A 38 -17.26 1.70 -33.93
CA ASP A 38 -17.63 3.06 -33.47
C ASP A 38 -17.04 3.11 -32.05
N GLN A 39 -16.05 3.92 -31.68
CA GLN A 39 -15.56 5.25 -32.08
C GLN A 39 -14.07 5.29 -31.67
N GLU A 40 -13.16 5.81 -32.51
CA GLU A 40 -12.56 7.17 -32.43
C GLU A 40 -11.85 7.44 -31.08
N GLU A 41 -10.61 7.92 -30.98
CA GLU A 41 -9.70 8.52 -31.95
C GLU A 41 -8.29 8.63 -31.36
N GLU A 42 -7.33 8.92 -32.24
CA GLU A 42 -5.90 8.87 -32.07
C GLU A 42 -5.26 9.89 -31.11
N TRP A 43 -4.12 9.42 -30.61
CA TRP A 43 -2.94 10.14 -30.15
C TRP A 43 -2.36 11.08 -31.24
N VAL A 44 -2.02 12.33 -30.88
CA VAL A 44 -0.95 13.10 -31.56
C VAL A 44 0.14 13.50 -30.55
N MET A 45 1.38 13.16 -30.90
CA MET A 45 2.62 13.36 -30.13
C MET A 45 3.03 14.85 -30.01
N ASN A 46 3.48 15.19 -28.79
CA ASN A 46 4.61 16.04 -28.36
C ASN A 46 5.00 17.30 -29.17
N GLU A 47 5.04 18.46 -28.51
CA GLU A 47 6.24 18.88 -27.75
C GLU A 47 5.98 20.13 -26.90
N ASP A 48 6.39 20.01 -25.64
CA ASP A 48 7.05 21.00 -24.79
C ASP A 48 6.30 22.27 -24.35
N LYS A 49 5.83 22.22 -23.09
CA LYS A 49 6.08 23.24 -22.06
C LYS A 49 5.64 22.72 -20.68
N THR A 50 6.60 22.18 -19.96
CA THR A 50 6.90 22.50 -18.56
C THR A 50 5.71 22.77 -17.63
N ASN A 51 5.32 21.74 -16.87
CA ASN A 51 5.27 21.86 -15.42
C ASN A 51 5.38 20.45 -14.81
N THR A 52 6.63 20.07 -14.54
CA THR A 52 7.08 19.20 -13.44
C THR A 52 6.02 18.26 -12.84
N ASN A 53 5.81 17.14 -13.53
CA ASN A 53 5.66 15.85 -12.85
C ASN A 53 7.04 15.49 -12.26
N THR A 54 7.38 16.07 -11.11
CA THR A 54 8.45 15.61 -10.23
C THR A 54 8.15 16.16 -8.86
N GLU A 55 7.35 15.42 -8.10
CA GLU A 55 7.28 15.40 -6.63
C GLU A 55 6.22 14.37 -6.22
N ASP A 56 6.32 13.15 -6.78
CA ASP A 56 6.05 11.97 -5.94
C ASP A 56 7.43 11.63 -5.39
N ALA A 57 7.90 12.49 -4.48
CA ALA A 57 8.97 12.07 -3.60
C ALA A 57 8.41 10.80 -2.94
N ALA A 58 9.05 9.66 -3.17
CA ALA A 58 9.03 8.64 -2.14
C ALA A 58 9.30 9.41 -0.86
N GLU A 59 8.30 9.57 0.01
CA GLU A 59 8.59 9.97 1.36
C GLU A 59 9.54 8.87 1.82
N GLU A 60 10.83 9.21 1.91
CA GLU A 60 11.78 8.49 2.73
C GLU A 60 11.23 8.64 4.15
N GLY A 61 10.20 7.85 4.42
CA GLY A 61 9.31 8.02 5.55
C GLY A 61 10.08 7.56 6.75
N VAL A 62 10.70 8.51 7.46
CA VAL A 62 11.21 8.26 8.78
C VAL A 62 10.00 7.96 9.65
N VAL A 63 9.93 6.74 10.16
CA VAL A 63 8.92 6.29 11.10
C VAL A 63 9.49 6.22 12.50
N ILE A 64 8.65 6.41 13.51
CA ILE A 64 9.02 6.41 14.92
C ILE A 64 8.48 5.15 15.59
N VAL A 65 9.39 4.37 16.18
CA VAL A 65 9.09 3.05 16.76
C VAL A 65 9.52 3.00 18.21
N ASP A 66 8.65 2.52 19.11
CA ASP A 66 8.94 2.34 20.54
C ASP A 66 9.38 0.90 20.81
N VAL A 67 10.64 0.71 21.23
CA VAL A 67 11.21 -0.60 21.55
C VAL A 67 11.28 -0.81 23.06
N LYS A 68 10.65 -1.89 23.53
CA LYS A 68 10.50 -2.26 24.94
C LYS A 68 11.00 -3.67 25.22
N GLY A 69 11.18 -3.98 26.50
CA GLY A 69 11.47 -5.32 26.98
C GLY A 69 12.96 -5.70 27.00
N ALA A 70 13.27 -6.93 26.64
CA ALA A 70 14.57 -7.57 26.73
C ALA A 70 15.56 -7.15 25.63
N VAL A 71 15.69 -5.84 25.37
CA VAL A 71 16.74 -5.24 24.53
C VAL A 71 17.76 -4.48 25.37
N ASN A 72 18.96 -4.25 24.84
CA ASN A 72 20.04 -3.59 25.56
C ASN A 72 19.74 -2.12 25.88
N LYS A 73 19.09 -1.40 24.95
CA LYS A 73 18.68 0.00 25.13
C LYS A 73 17.20 0.17 24.73
N PRO A 74 16.25 -0.07 25.64
CA PRO A 74 14.85 0.25 25.38
C PRO A 74 14.67 1.75 25.16
N GLY A 75 13.74 2.14 24.29
CA GLY A 75 13.51 3.54 23.93
C GLY A 75 12.79 3.71 22.60
N VAL A 76 12.62 4.97 22.19
CA VAL A 76 12.03 5.34 20.91
C VAL A 76 13.12 5.55 19.87
N TYR A 77 12.92 5.01 18.67
CA TYR A 77 13.90 4.99 17.59
C TYR A 77 13.29 5.52 16.29
N GLU A 78 14.12 6.26 15.55
CA GLU A 78 13.87 6.58 14.16
C GLU A 78 14.25 5.38 13.28
N ALA A 79 13.31 4.99 12.41
CA ALA A 79 13.48 3.93 11.44
C ALA A 79 13.06 4.40 10.05
N GLU A 80 13.59 3.77 9.02
CA GLU A 80 13.11 3.99 7.66
C GLU A 80 11.86 3.12 7.44
N ALA A 81 10.89 3.56 6.63
CA ALA A 81 9.67 2.79 6.36
C ALA A 81 9.92 1.37 5.78
N GLU A 82 11.11 1.13 5.24
CA GLU A 82 11.52 -0.18 4.72
C GLU A 82 12.32 -1.02 5.74
N ASP A 83 12.69 -0.45 6.89
CA ASP A 83 13.34 -1.18 7.98
C ASP A 83 12.42 -2.30 8.49
N ARG A 84 13.03 -3.37 8.97
CA ARG A 84 12.33 -4.45 9.66
C ARG A 84 12.53 -4.35 11.16
N VAL A 85 11.72 -5.11 11.91
CA VAL A 85 11.83 -5.24 13.37
C VAL A 85 13.26 -5.56 13.80
N ILE A 86 13.99 -6.40 13.05
CA ILE A 86 15.40 -6.69 13.34
C ILE A 86 16.31 -5.46 13.27
N ASP A 87 16.07 -4.57 12.32
CA ASP A 87 16.89 -3.38 12.10
C ASP A 87 16.71 -2.40 13.26
N VAL A 88 15.48 -2.22 13.71
CA VAL A 88 15.15 -1.38 14.87
C VAL A 88 15.65 -2.00 16.19
N VAL A 89 15.56 -3.32 16.36
CA VAL A 89 16.14 -4.02 17.51
C VAL A 89 17.67 -3.89 17.54
N ASN A 90 18.33 -3.93 16.38
CA ASN A 90 19.76 -3.69 16.27
C ASN A 90 20.12 -2.23 16.63
N LYS A 91 19.33 -1.25 16.19
CA LYS A 91 19.44 0.16 16.63
C LYS A 91 19.28 0.29 18.15
N ALA A 92 18.44 -0.54 18.76
CA ALA A 92 18.28 -0.67 20.22
C ALA A 92 19.44 -1.39 20.93
N GLY A 93 20.54 -1.67 20.22
CA GLY A 93 21.71 -2.36 20.75
C GLY A 93 21.57 -3.88 20.81
N GLY A 94 20.56 -4.45 20.14
CA GLY A 94 20.31 -5.89 20.10
C GLY A 94 19.59 -6.43 21.34
N LEU A 95 19.33 -7.73 21.30
CA LEU A 95 18.67 -8.49 22.36
C LEU A 95 19.57 -8.66 23.59
N LYS A 96 18.95 -8.78 24.77
CA LYS A 96 19.61 -9.29 25.99
C LYS A 96 19.67 -10.81 25.95
N GLU A 97 20.56 -11.41 26.74
CA GLU A 97 20.61 -12.88 26.91
C GLU A 97 19.32 -13.48 27.49
N SER A 98 18.55 -12.67 28.22
CA SER A 98 17.25 -13.07 28.76
C SER A 98 16.12 -13.01 27.74
N ALA A 99 16.34 -12.53 26.52
CA ALA A 99 15.29 -12.35 25.52
C ALA A 99 14.82 -13.68 24.92
N ASP A 100 13.51 -13.82 24.73
CA ASP A 100 12.92 -14.92 23.97
C ASP A 100 12.70 -14.51 22.51
N GLU A 101 13.69 -14.77 21.67
CA GLU A 101 13.63 -14.47 20.24
C GLU A 101 12.58 -15.32 19.49
N THR A 102 12.16 -16.46 20.04
CA THR A 102 11.21 -17.36 19.37
C THR A 102 9.79 -16.81 19.30
N LYS A 103 9.51 -15.77 20.11
CA LYS A 103 8.21 -15.10 20.21
C LYS A 103 8.10 -13.85 19.34
N ILE A 104 9.12 -13.54 18.53
CA ILE A 104 9.18 -12.29 17.76
C ILE A 104 9.36 -12.61 16.28
N ASN A 105 8.54 -11.96 15.45
CA ASN A 105 8.72 -11.99 14.00
C ASN A 105 9.59 -10.81 13.54
N PHE A 106 10.90 -11.04 13.52
CA PHE A 106 11.92 -10.07 13.10
C PHE A 106 11.82 -9.63 11.63
N ALA A 107 11.07 -10.37 10.82
CA ALA A 107 10.92 -10.07 9.40
C ALA A 107 9.83 -9.03 9.13
N ILE A 108 9.05 -8.60 10.11
CA ILE A 108 7.99 -7.61 9.87
C ILE A 108 8.63 -6.25 9.58
N ARG A 109 8.11 -5.52 8.58
CA ARG A 109 8.48 -4.13 8.32
C ARG A 109 7.91 -3.25 9.42
N VAL A 110 8.64 -2.22 9.80
CA VAL A 110 8.17 -1.28 10.81
C VAL A 110 7.27 -0.22 10.21
N GLU A 111 6.30 0.21 11.01
CA GLU A 111 5.35 1.27 10.68
C GLU A 111 5.46 2.38 11.72
N ASP A 112 4.99 3.58 11.38
CA ASP A 112 4.96 4.68 12.34
C ASP A 112 4.09 4.36 13.53
N GLU A 113 4.49 4.85 14.70
CA GLU A 113 3.86 4.60 16.00
C GLU A 113 3.88 3.11 16.45
N MET A 114 4.59 2.23 15.74
CA MET A 114 4.71 0.82 16.11
C MET A 114 5.40 0.64 17.48
N VAL A 115 4.92 -0.34 18.26
CA VAL A 115 5.57 -0.76 19.52
C VAL A 115 6.13 -2.16 19.35
N ILE A 116 7.45 -2.28 19.43
CA ILE A 116 8.17 -3.55 19.43
C ILE A 116 8.40 -3.97 20.89
N TYR A 117 7.77 -5.06 21.32
CA TYR A 117 8.02 -5.66 22.63
C TYR A 117 8.85 -6.93 22.48
N VAL A 118 9.99 -6.98 23.19
CA VAL A 118 10.85 -8.16 23.26
C VAL A 118 10.65 -8.85 24.61
N PRO A 119 9.98 -10.03 24.67
CA PRO A 119 9.75 -10.72 25.93
C PRO A 119 11.01 -11.38 26.49
N GLU A 120 10.99 -11.70 27.79
CA GLU A 120 11.99 -12.56 28.42
C GLU A 120 11.65 -14.06 28.28
N ILE A 121 12.67 -14.92 28.38
CA ILE A 121 12.50 -16.38 28.37
C ILE A 121 11.59 -16.80 29.53
N GLY A 122 10.45 -17.42 29.19
CA GLY A 122 9.44 -17.86 30.15
C GLY A 122 8.43 -16.78 30.55
N GLU A 123 8.47 -15.60 29.91
CA GLU A 123 7.40 -14.62 30.01
C GLU A 123 6.17 -15.09 29.22
N GLU A 124 5.05 -15.29 29.92
CA GLU A 124 3.78 -15.62 29.29
C GLU A 124 3.18 -14.35 28.66
N VAL A 125 3.46 -14.17 27.37
CA VAL A 125 2.87 -13.09 26.59
C VAL A 125 1.55 -13.58 26.00
N GLY A 126 0.46 -12.85 26.24
CA GLY A 126 -0.87 -13.21 25.70
C GLY A 126 -0.83 -13.43 24.19
N GLN A 127 -1.69 -14.32 23.66
CA GLN A 127 -1.67 -14.81 22.27
C GLN A 127 -1.70 -13.73 21.16
N GLU A 128 -2.00 -12.47 21.48
CA GLU A 128 -1.85 -11.34 20.55
C GLU A 128 -0.38 -10.97 20.24
N LEU A 129 0.57 -11.35 21.08
CA LEU A 129 2.00 -11.03 20.91
C LEU A 129 2.83 -12.12 20.22
N GLU A 130 2.29 -13.33 20.04
CA GLU A 130 3.02 -14.41 19.33
C GLU A 130 3.20 -14.11 17.83
N SER A 131 2.46 -13.14 17.30
CA SER A 131 2.67 -12.60 15.95
C SER A 131 3.56 -11.35 15.96
N GLY A 132 4.55 -11.24 16.85
CA GLY A 132 5.71 -10.35 16.68
C GLY A 132 5.45 -8.86 16.43
N THR A 133 4.23 -8.39 16.66
CA THR A 133 3.80 -7.03 16.36
C THR A 133 2.56 -6.79 17.18
N THR A 134 2.75 -6.19 18.36
CA THR A 134 1.75 -5.22 18.76
C THR A 134 1.89 -4.05 17.78
N ALA A 135 1.12 -4.09 16.69
CA ALA A 135 0.63 -2.86 16.08
C ALA A 135 -0.31 -2.26 17.13
N MET A 136 0.29 -1.70 18.19
CA MET A 136 -0.41 -0.90 19.16
C MET A 136 -0.59 0.47 18.51
N GLY A 137 -1.34 0.51 17.40
CA GLY A 137 -2.03 1.71 16.99
C GLY A 137 -3.00 2.04 18.12
N GLY A 138 -2.55 2.87 19.06
CA GLY A 138 -3.36 3.37 20.15
C GLY A 138 -3.05 2.83 21.54
N ALA A 139 -1.80 2.97 22.00
CA ALA A 139 -1.55 3.18 23.43
C ALA A 139 -2.06 4.56 23.88
N ASP A 140 -3.36 4.80 23.69
CA ASP A 140 -4.09 5.92 24.28
C ASP A 140 -5.09 5.42 25.33
N GLN A 141 -4.88 4.21 25.85
CA GLN A 141 -5.58 3.65 27.01
C GLN A 141 -5.16 4.30 28.35
N LYS A 142 -4.67 5.56 28.34
CA LYS A 142 -4.37 6.29 29.57
C LYS A 142 -5.62 6.80 30.29
N ASP A 143 -6.78 6.74 29.60
CA ASP A 143 -8.07 7.19 30.11
C ASP A 143 -9.19 6.15 29.90
N GLY A 144 -8.84 4.90 29.54
CA GLY A 144 -9.80 3.81 29.30
C GLY A 144 -10.77 4.03 28.13
N ARG A 145 -10.50 5.02 27.26
CA ARG A 145 -11.33 5.37 26.09
C ARG A 145 -10.64 4.97 24.79
N VAL A 146 -11.41 4.39 23.89
CA VAL A 146 -10.98 3.92 22.56
C VAL A 146 -10.91 5.10 21.59
N ASN A 147 -9.78 5.25 20.89
CA ASN A 147 -9.67 6.26 19.84
C ASN A 147 -10.23 5.72 18.52
N ILE A 148 -11.34 6.30 18.05
CA ILE A 148 -12.06 5.79 16.86
C ILE A 148 -11.31 5.98 15.54
N ASN A 149 -10.33 6.88 15.48
CA ASN A 149 -9.54 7.14 14.28
C ASN A 149 -8.46 6.08 14.04
N ILE A 150 -7.98 5.41 15.08
CA ILE A 150 -6.86 4.45 15.01
C ILE A 150 -7.25 3.04 15.45
N ALA A 151 -8.30 2.89 16.25
CA ALA A 151 -8.69 1.60 16.81
C ALA A 151 -8.93 0.55 15.72
N GLY A 152 -8.42 -0.66 15.95
CA GLY A 152 -8.66 -1.83 15.11
C GLY A 152 -10.05 -2.43 15.33
N GLU A 153 -10.45 -3.38 14.48
CA GLU A 153 -11.80 -3.96 14.54
C GLU A 153 -12.09 -4.62 15.90
N ALA A 154 -11.14 -5.39 16.44
CA ALA A 154 -11.27 -6.04 17.74
C ALA A 154 -11.42 -5.04 18.89
N GLU A 155 -10.66 -3.93 18.86
CA GLU A 155 -10.75 -2.88 19.88
C GLU A 155 -12.10 -2.15 19.80
N LEU A 156 -12.59 -1.84 18.61
CA LEU A 156 -13.92 -1.26 18.41
C LEU A 156 -15.05 -2.16 18.92
N GLN A 157 -14.91 -3.49 18.78
CA GLN A 157 -15.88 -4.46 19.29
C GLN A 157 -15.91 -4.57 20.82
N THR A 158 -14.93 -4.04 21.54
CA THR A 158 -14.99 -3.93 23.01
C THR A 158 -16.04 -2.91 23.48
N LEU A 159 -16.45 -1.99 22.59
CA LEU A 159 -17.39 -0.93 22.90
C LEU A 159 -18.83 -1.44 23.04
N THR A 160 -19.55 -0.89 24.00
CA THR A 160 -20.91 -1.34 24.31
C THR A 160 -21.88 -1.12 23.14
N GLY A 161 -22.34 -2.21 22.53
CA GLY A 161 -23.30 -2.17 21.42
C GLY A 161 -22.66 -1.98 20.04
N ILE A 162 -21.33 -2.10 19.94
CA ILE A 162 -20.60 -2.29 18.69
C ILE A 162 -20.32 -3.78 18.52
N GLY A 163 -20.72 -4.32 17.37
CA GLY A 163 -20.37 -5.67 16.94
C GLY A 163 -19.66 -5.61 15.59
N PRO A 164 -19.30 -6.77 14.99
CA PRO A 164 -18.48 -6.83 13.78
C PRO A 164 -18.98 -5.92 12.65
N ALA A 165 -20.28 -5.94 12.36
CA ALA A 165 -20.86 -5.10 11.32
C ALA A 165 -20.71 -3.59 11.55
N LYS A 166 -20.77 -3.13 12.81
CA LYS A 166 -20.60 -1.71 13.15
C LYS A 166 -19.14 -1.31 13.23
N ALA A 167 -18.27 -2.20 13.73
CA ALA A 167 -16.83 -1.98 13.76
C ALA A 167 -16.30 -1.82 12.32
N ALA A 168 -16.68 -2.73 11.42
CA ALA A 168 -16.37 -2.61 10.00
C ALA A 168 -16.90 -1.30 9.40
N ALA A 169 -18.13 -0.89 9.72
CA ALA A 169 -18.69 0.36 9.21
C ALA A 169 -17.95 1.63 9.72
N ILE A 170 -17.37 1.61 10.92
CA ILE A 170 -16.52 2.69 11.45
C ILE A 170 -15.22 2.78 10.65
N ILE A 171 -14.57 1.65 10.41
CA ILE A 171 -13.32 1.57 9.65
C ILE A 171 -13.56 2.02 8.20
N ASP A 172 -14.58 1.45 7.54
CA ASP A 172 -15.00 1.84 6.20
C ASP A 172 -15.26 3.35 6.08
N TYR A 173 -15.91 3.93 7.08
CA TYR A 173 -16.23 5.35 7.07
C TYR A 173 -14.96 6.20 7.07
N ARG A 174 -14.01 5.91 7.98
CA ARG A 174 -12.76 6.69 8.08
C ARG A 174 -11.84 6.51 6.88
N GLU A 175 -11.87 5.35 6.24
CA GLU A 175 -11.11 5.11 5.00
C GLU A 175 -11.69 5.88 3.82
N LYS A 176 -13.03 6.00 3.73
CA LYS A 176 -13.70 6.66 2.60
C LYS A 176 -13.86 8.17 2.77
N ASN A 177 -14.08 8.63 4.00
CA ASN A 177 -14.42 10.03 4.30
C ASN A 177 -13.30 10.77 5.04
N GLY A 178 -12.22 10.07 5.42
CA GLY A 178 -11.17 10.58 6.27
C GLY A 178 -11.50 10.46 7.77
N PRO A 179 -10.57 10.88 8.64
CA PRO A 179 -10.71 10.73 10.09
C PRO A 179 -11.91 11.50 10.64
N PHE A 180 -12.55 10.94 11.66
CA PHE A 180 -13.62 11.61 12.41
C PHE A 180 -13.06 12.87 13.07
N GLN A 181 -13.80 13.98 12.97
CA GLN A 181 -13.41 15.27 13.56
C GLN A 181 -14.02 15.45 14.94
N ALA A 182 -15.19 14.86 15.17
CA ALA A 182 -15.91 14.87 16.43
C ALA A 182 -16.45 13.49 16.77
N ILE A 183 -16.68 13.21 18.05
CA ILE A 183 -17.26 11.93 18.47
C ILE A 183 -18.68 11.77 17.91
N GLU A 184 -19.40 12.87 17.72
CA GLU A 184 -20.75 12.94 17.17
C GLU A 184 -20.83 12.44 15.73
N ASP A 185 -19.72 12.47 14.98
CA ASP A 185 -19.64 12.03 13.59
C ASP A 185 -19.92 10.52 13.47
N LEU A 186 -19.77 9.74 14.55
CA LEU A 186 -20.21 8.34 14.59
C LEU A 186 -21.71 8.16 14.29
N LYS A 187 -22.54 9.20 14.49
CA LYS A 187 -23.97 9.14 14.16
C LYS A 187 -24.24 9.04 12.66
N LEU A 188 -23.24 9.34 11.82
CA LEU A 188 -23.31 9.20 10.37
C LEU A 188 -23.23 7.72 9.93
N ILE A 189 -22.84 6.83 10.84
CA ILE A 189 -22.67 5.41 10.56
C ILE A 189 -24.00 4.69 10.72
N SER A 190 -24.33 3.89 9.71
CA SER A 190 -25.54 3.07 9.72
C SER A 190 -25.58 2.15 10.94
N GLY A 191 -26.64 2.26 11.74
CA GLY A 191 -26.83 1.47 12.97
C GLY A 191 -26.27 2.08 14.26
N ILE A 192 -25.66 3.27 14.20
CA ILE A 192 -25.30 4.08 15.38
C ILE A 192 -26.21 5.31 15.44
N GLY A 193 -27.41 5.13 16.00
CA GLY A 193 -28.31 6.25 16.30
C GLY A 193 -28.03 6.90 17.66
N GLU A 194 -28.77 7.97 17.97
CA GLU A 194 -28.66 8.74 19.22
C GLU A 194 -28.54 7.86 20.49
N LYS A 195 -29.42 6.86 20.61
CA LYS A 195 -29.44 5.94 21.77
C LYS A 195 -28.20 5.06 21.90
N SER A 196 -27.57 4.71 20.78
CA SER A 196 -26.34 3.92 20.78
C SER A 196 -25.15 4.84 21.07
N PHE A 197 -25.11 6.00 20.42
CA PHE A 197 -24.09 7.01 20.65
C PHE A 197 -24.00 7.45 22.12
N GLU A 198 -25.14 7.69 22.78
CA GLU A 198 -25.19 8.09 24.19
C GLU A 198 -24.51 7.08 25.13
N LYS A 199 -24.49 5.79 24.77
CA LYS A 199 -23.81 4.74 25.53
C LYS A 199 -22.32 4.64 25.20
N LEU A 200 -21.93 5.10 24.02
CA LEU A 200 -20.58 5.03 23.49
C LEU A 200 -19.74 6.24 23.86
N LYS A 201 -20.34 7.43 23.95
CA LYS A 201 -19.64 8.72 24.11
C LYS A 201 -18.65 8.77 25.28
N GLU A 202 -18.90 8.00 26.34
CA GLU A 202 -18.01 7.92 27.52
C GLU A 202 -16.85 6.93 27.34
N GLN A 203 -16.95 6.00 26.38
CA GLN A 203 -15.96 4.96 26.09
C GLN A 203 -15.06 5.31 24.89
N ILE A 204 -15.33 6.42 24.21
CA ILE A 204 -14.65 6.79 22.96
C ILE A 204 -14.00 8.18 23.06
N LYS A 205 -13.08 8.42 22.13
CA LYS A 205 -12.51 9.75 21.88
C LYS A 205 -12.08 9.88 20.42
N VAL A 206 -11.88 11.13 20.04
CA VAL A 206 -11.25 11.54 18.78
C VAL A 206 -9.96 12.28 19.12
N LYS A 207 -8.90 11.98 18.37
CA LYS A 207 -7.63 12.72 18.33
C LYS A 207 -7.24 12.94 16.88
#